data_AF-A0A2P6QG94-F1
#
_entry.id   AF-A0A2P6QG94-F1
#
_cell.length_a   1.000
_cell.length_b   1.000
_cell.length_c   1.000
_cell.angle_alpha   90.00
_cell.angle_beta   90.00
_cell.angle_gamma   90.00
#
_symmetry.space_group_name_H-M   'P 1'
#
loop_
_entity.id
_entity.type
_entity.pdbx_description
1 polymer ?
#
loop_
_entity_poly.entity_id
_entity_poly.type
_entity_poly.pdbx_seq_one_letter_code
_entity_poly.pdbx_strand_id
1 'polypeptide(L)'
;MDVDSQPTMEETILVGDDLMMGPPSPIIPPEIASHVLEGVDLCDGILKNLFLCLQINDIEPFCQDELAMYKQCAEKRDRELRKRLQDSEQKLGMSMPLNDAKERASQLETEVTSLDRRLILASGLEGIEGFRQRWSLHGRLTDTKKRLESLKQGMENRKGE
;
A
#
# COMPACT_ATOMS: atom_id res chain seq x y z
N MET A 1 -29.47 -34.13 20.08
CA MET A 1 -29.93 -32.84 19.52
C MET A 1 -28.66 -32.02 19.36
N ASP A 2 -28.04 -32.15 18.20
CA ASP A 2 -26.86 -31.37 17.82
C ASP A 2 -27.36 -30.05 17.26
N VAL A 3 -27.30 -29.04 18.12
CA VAL A 3 -27.58 -27.65 17.76
C VAL A 3 -26.33 -27.16 17.03
N ASP A 4 -26.45 -26.93 15.73
CA ASP A 4 -25.44 -26.23 14.92
C ASP A 4 -25.08 -24.91 15.62
N SER A 5 -23.96 -24.91 16.32
CA SER A 5 -23.29 -23.70 16.78
C SER A 5 -22.70 -22.99 15.56
N GLN A 6 -23.53 -22.25 14.84
CA GLN A 6 -23.02 -21.21 13.96
C GLN A 6 -22.11 -20.31 14.82
N PRO A 7 -20.87 -20.02 14.40
CA PRO A 7 -20.09 -19.01 15.09
C PRO A 7 -20.89 -17.72 14.99
N THR A 8 -21.35 -17.21 16.13
CA THR A 8 -21.85 -15.84 16.23
C THR A 8 -20.70 -14.96 15.78
N MET A 9 -20.75 -14.46 14.54
CA MET A 9 -19.82 -13.41 14.14
C MET A 9 -20.16 -12.23 15.04
N GLU A 10 -19.32 -11.98 16.04
CA GLU A 10 -19.35 -10.69 16.73
C GLU A 10 -19.17 -9.63 15.64
N GLU A 11 -20.21 -8.83 15.39
CA GLU A 11 -20.15 -7.65 14.54
C GLU A 11 -19.10 -6.72 15.14
N THR A 12 -17.85 -6.94 14.75
CA THR A 12 -16.72 -6.15 15.21
C THR A 12 -16.88 -4.79 14.56
N ILE A 13 -17.27 -3.80 15.36
CA ILE A 13 -17.40 -2.41 14.93
C ILE A 13 -16.03 -1.96 14.43
N LEU A 14 -15.95 -1.66 13.13
CA LEU A 14 -14.77 -1.09 12.50
C LEU A 14 -14.61 0.36 12.96
N VAL A 15 -13.39 0.69 13.37
CA VAL A 15 -12.95 2.03 13.74
C VAL A 15 -11.99 2.54 12.66
N GLY A 16 -11.76 3.85 12.57
CA GLY A 16 -10.77 4.41 11.65
C GLY A 16 -9.38 3.76 11.73
N ASP A 17 -8.98 3.26 12.91
CA ASP A 17 -7.72 2.55 13.11
C ASP A 17 -7.69 1.17 12.43
N ASP A 18 -8.83 0.52 12.19
CA ASP A 18 -8.92 -0.75 11.46
C ASP A 18 -8.58 -0.61 9.97
N LEU A 19 -8.58 0.62 9.46
CA LEU A 19 -8.09 0.94 8.11
C LEU A 19 -6.55 0.97 8.07
N MET A 20 -5.87 0.98 9.21
CA MET A 20 -4.40 0.96 9.33
C MET A 20 -3.83 -0.43 9.65
N MET A 21 -4.63 -1.49 9.55
CA MET A 21 -4.19 -2.88 9.80
C MET A 21 -3.27 -3.43 8.69
N GLY A 22 -3.41 -2.90 7.48
CA GLY A 22 -2.54 -3.24 6.33
C GLY A 22 -1.47 -2.19 6.07
N PRO A 23 -0.52 -2.43 5.16
CA PRO A 23 0.43 -1.39 4.75
C PRO A 23 -0.30 -0.20 4.10
N PRO A 24 0.16 1.04 4.33
CA PRO A 24 -0.41 2.24 3.70
C PRO A 24 -0.37 2.12 2.18
N SER A 25 -1.23 2.85 1.48
CA SER A 25 -1.27 2.84 0.02
C SER A 25 0.10 3.15 -0.60
N PRO A 26 0.51 2.41 -1.65
CA PRO A 26 1.84 2.53 -2.22
C PRO A 26 2.05 3.90 -2.86
N ILE A 27 3.26 4.45 -2.72
CA ILE A 27 3.64 5.67 -3.44
C ILE A 27 3.97 5.30 -4.89
N ILE A 28 3.25 5.90 -5.82
CA ILE A 28 3.42 5.66 -7.24
C ILE A 28 4.43 6.67 -7.81
N PRO A 29 5.54 6.22 -8.40
CA PRO A 29 6.51 7.11 -9.03
C PRO A 29 5.88 7.83 -10.24
N PRO A 30 6.12 9.14 -10.41
CA PRO A 30 5.49 9.91 -11.47
C PRO A 30 5.82 9.40 -12.88
N GLU A 31 6.99 8.76 -13.06
CA GLU A 31 7.45 8.26 -14.36
C GLU A 31 6.60 7.09 -14.89
N ILE A 32 5.96 6.33 -13.99
CA ILE A 32 5.12 5.16 -14.33
C ILE A 32 3.66 5.33 -13.92
N ALA A 33 3.29 6.51 -13.41
CA ALA A 33 1.98 6.74 -12.81
C ALA A 33 0.83 6.54 -13.80
N SER A 34 0.97 7.03 -15.03
CA SER A 34 -0.05 6.90 -16.07
C SER A 34 -0.39 5.43 -16.37
N HIS A 35 0.63 4.57 -16.45
CA HIS A 35 0.44 3.14 -16.72
C HIS A 35 -0.12 2.38 -15.51
N VAL A 36 0.37 2.69 -14.31
CA VAL A 36 -0.02 1.98 -13.08
C VAL A 36 -1.47 2.29 -12.71
N LEU A 37 -1.90 3.55 -12.86
CA LEU A 37 -3.22 4.03 -12.45
C LEU A 37 -4.34 3.76 -13.48
N GLU A 38 -4.00 3.37 -14.70
CA GLU A 38 -4.97 3.22 -15.78
C GLU A 38 -6.07 2.20 -15.45
N GLY A 39 -7.33 2.65 -15.39
CA GLY A 39 -8.49 1.79 -15.11
C GLY A 39 -8.54 1.21 -13.68
N VAL A 40 -7.74 1.75 -12.75
CA VAL A 40 -7.83 1.39 -11.33
C VAL A 40 -8.99 2.14 -10.68
N ASP A 41 -9.84 1.42 -9.95
CA ASP A 41 -10.85 2.03 -9.09
C ASP A 41 -10.15 2.70 -7.88
N LEU A 42 -10.22 4.04 -7.82
CA LEU A 42 -9.59 4.83 -6.75
C LEU A 42 -10.42 4.85 -5.46
N CYS A 43 -11.60 4.23 -5.46
CA CYS A 43 -12.56 4.23 -4.35
C CYS A 43 -13.18 5.60 -4.06
N ASP A 44 -13.08 6.57 -4.98
CA ASP A 44 -13.53 7.96 -4.77
C ASP A 44 -15.02 8.07 -4.42
N GLY A 45 -15.87 7.28 -5.09
CA GLY A 45 -17.31 7.26 -4.81
C GLY A 45 -17.62 6.74 -3.41
N ILE A 46 -16.99 5.63 -3.03
CA ILE A 46 -17.16 5.01 -1.71
C ILE A 46 -16.62 5.94 -0.62
N LEU A 47 -15.46 6.56 -0.85
CA LEU A 47 -14.85 7.50 0.08
C LEU A 47 -15.72 8.75 0.28
N LYS A 48 -16.32 9.28 -0.78
CA LYS A 48 -17.29 10.39 -0.67
C LYS A 48 -18.51 10.02 0.17
N ASN A 49 -19.04 8.80 -0.02
CA ASN A 49 -20.18 8.32 0.77
C ASN A 49 -19.81 8.16 2.24
N LEU A 50 -18.61 7.62 2.53
CA LEU A 50 -18.10 7.50 3.89
C LEU A 50 -17.99 8.87 4.57
N PHE A 51 -17.39 9.87 3.90
CA PHE A 51 -17.31 11.22 4.44
C PHE A 51 -18.69 11.85 4.66
N LEU A 52 -19.62 11.64 3.74
CA LEU A 52 -20.98 12.12 3.89
C LEU A 52 -21.68 11.48 5.09
N CYS A 53 -21.53 10.17 5.28
CA CYS A 53 -22.09 9.48 6.44
C CYS A 53 -21.52 10.01 7.76
N LEU A 54 -20.19 10.16 7.82
CA LEU A 54 -19.51 10.70 9.00
C LEU A 54 -19.96 12.13 9.31
N GLN A 55 -20.15 12.96 8.28
CA GLN A 55 -20.65 14.34 8.43
C GLN A 55 -22.10 14.40 8.95
N ILE A 56 -22.94 13.43 8.61
CA ILE A 56 -24.35 13.41 9.03
C ILE A 56 -24.51 12.85 10.45
N ASN A 57 -23.77 11.79 10.77
CA ASN A 57 -23.97 11.01 12.00
C ASN A 57 -22.97 11.32 13.12
N ASP A 58 -21.88 12.06 12.84
CA ASP A 58 -20.81 12.49 13.74
C ASP A 58 -20.06 11.37 14.50
N ILE A 59 -20.45 10.10 14.37
CA ILE A 59 -19.78 8.94 14.99
C ILE A 59 -19.67 7.75 14.01
N GLU A 60 -18.51 7.08 14.04
CA GLU A 60 -18.16 5.95 13.17
C GLU A 60 -19.11 4.72 13.26
N PRO A 61 -19.71 4.37 14.42
CA PRO A 61 -20.59 3.21 14.51
C PRO A 61 -21.85 3.24 13.61
N PHE A 62 -22.26 4.41 13.12
CA PHE A 62 -23.39 4.52 12.18
C PHE A 62 -22.99 4.37 10.71
N CYS A 63 -21.69 4.37 10.41
CA CYS A 63 -21.14 4.36 9.05
C CYS A 63 -20.39 3.07 8.73
N GLN A 64 -20.79 1.96 9.38
CA GLN A 64 -20.09 0.68 9.29
C GLN A 64 -20.10 0.09 7.88
N ASP A 65 -21.19 0.26 7.15
CA ASP A 65 -21.30 -0.19 5.77
C ASP A 65 -20.32 0.56 4.86
N GLU A 66 -20.28 1.90 4.96
CA GLU A 66 -19.34 2.72 4.20
C GLU A 66 -17.88 2.42 4.58
N LEU A 67 -17.59 2.20 5.87
CA LEU A 67 -16.27 1.82 6.35
C LEU A 67 -15.83 0.46 5.78
N ALA A 68 -16.71 -0.54 5.85
CA ALA A 68 -16.44 -1.88 5.32
C ALA A 68 -16.25 -1.86 3.81
N MET A 69 -17.11 -1.15 3.07
CA MET A 69 -16.99 -0.98 1.63
C MET A 69 -15.68 -0.27 1.25
N TYR A 70 -15.32 0.81 1.97
CA TYR A 70 -14.08 1.54 1.71
C TYR A 70 -12.86 0.67 1.97
N LYS A 71 -12.83 -0.04 3.11
CA LYS A 71 -11.74 -0.96 3.46
C LYS A 71 -11.51 -2.00 2.37
N GLN A 72 -12.58 -2.69 1.94
CA GLN A 72 -12.48 -3.71 0.88
C GLN A 72 -11.99 -3.13 -0.45
N CYS A 73 -12.49 -1.94 -0.82
CA CYS A 73 -12.05 -1.26 -2.03
C CYS A 73 -10.57 -0.87 -1.96
N ALA A 74 -10.14 -0.23 -0.85
CA ALA A 74 -8.76 0.19 -0.64
C ALA A 74 -7.80 -0.99 -0.64
N GLU A 75 -8.14 -2.10 0.02
CA GLU A 75 -7.33 -3.31 0.01
C GLU A 75 -7.17 -3.91 -1.39
N LYS A 76 -8.26 -3.95 -2.17
CA LYS A 76 -8.24 -4.44 -3.55
C LYS A 76 -7.41 -3.52 -4.46
N ARG A 77 -7.64 -2.21 -4.36
CA ARG A 77 -6.91 -1.17 -5.10
C ARG A 77 -5.41 -1.26 -4.81
N ASP A 78 -5.02 -1.26 -3.54
CA ASP A 78 -3.62 -1.22 -3.14
C ASP A 78 -2.90 -2.52 -3.48
N ARG A 79 -3.60 -3.66 -3.49
CA ARG A 79 -3.07 -4.94 -4.00
C ARG A 79 -2.77 -4.86 -5.50
N GLU A 80 -3.71 -4.35 -6.29
CA GLU A 80 -3.55 -4.19 -7.73
C GLU A 80 -2.41 -3.22 -8.06
N LEU A 81 -2.35 -2.08 -7.37
CA LEU A 81 -1.30 -1.08 -7.54
C LEU A 81 0.09 -1.66 -7.25
N ARG A 82 0.27 -2.41 -6.16
CA ARG A 82 1.55 -3.05 -5.84
C ARG A 82 1.99 -4.04 -6.91
N LYS A 83 1.06 -4.85 -7.42
CA LYS A 83 1.35 -5.79 -8.50
C LYS A 83 1.81 -5.05 -9.76
N ARG A 84 1.06 -4.03 -10.19
CA ARG A 84 1.41 -3.23 -11.38
C ARG A 84 2.73 -2.49 -11.24
N LEU A 85 3.04 -1.98 -10.04
CA LEU A 85 4.32 -1.35 -9.75
C LEU A 85 5.47 -2.35 -9.92
N GLN A 86 5.34 -3.55 -9.35
CA GLN A 86 6.35 -4.62 -9.48
C GLN A 86 6.52 -5.05 -10.94
N ASP A 87 5.42 -5.29 -11.66
CA ASP A 87 5.44 -5.67 -13.07
C ASP A 87 6.11 -4.58 -13.93
N SER A 88 5.82 -3.30 -13.64
CA SER A 88 6.42 -2.16 -14.34
C SER A 88 7.92 -2.07 -14.09
N GLU A 89 8.36 -2.18 -12.83
CA GLU A 89 9.79 -2.17 -12.49
C GLU A 89 10.53 -3.36 -13.12
N GLN A 90 9.92 -4.54 -13.14
CA GLN A 90 10.50 -5.71 -13.80
C GLN A 90 10.66 -5.48 -15.31
N LYS A 91 9.63 -4.93 -15.98
CA LYS A 91 9.70 -4.59 -17.41
C LYS A 91 10.76 -3.52 -17.70
N LEU A 92 10.88 -2.50 -16.86
CA LEU A 92 11.97 -1.51 -16.94
C LEU A 92 13.32 -2.21 -16.79
N GLY A 93 13.42 -3.12 -15.82
CA GLY A 93 14.57 -3.98 -15.58
C GLY A 93 14.95 -4.81 -16.80
N MET A 94 14.01 -5.19 -17.68
CA MET A 94 14.25 -5.95 -18.93
C MET A 94 14.52 -5.08 -20.18
N SER A 95 13.98 -3.86 -20.25
CA SER A 95 13.99 -3.04 -21.48
C SER A 95 14.91 -1.81 -21.45
N MET A 96 15.11 -1.17 -20.29
CA MET A 96 15.91 0.06 -20.13
C MET A 96 17.41 -0.15 -20.43
N PRO A 97 18.20 0.80 -20.93
CA PRO A 97 19.65 0.61 -21.04
C PRO A 97 20.31 0.17 -19.70
N LEU A 98 21.30 -0.73 -19.74
CA LEU A 98 21.88 -1.31 -18.53
C LEU A 98 22.49 -0.29 -17.56
N ASN A 99 23.02 0.82 -18.08
CA ASN A 99 23.57 1.89 -17.25
C ASN A 99 22.46 2.61 -16.47
N ASP A 100 21.38 3.00 -17.16
CA ASP A 100 20.22 3.66 -16.56
C ASP A 100 19.52 2.73 -15.55
N ALA A 101 19.43 1.43 -15.85
CA ALA A 101 18.88 0.44 -14.93
C ALA A 101 19.72 0.30 -13.64
N LYS A 102 21.06 0.34 -13.76
CA LYS A 102 21.96 0.36 -12.60
C LYS A 102 21.85 1.66 -11.80
N GLU A 103 21.71 2.80 -12.48
CA GLU A 103 21.51 4.09 -11.82
C GLU A 103 20.20 4.08 -11.01
N ARG A 104 19.10 3.64 -11.63
CA ARG A 104 17.81 3.48 -10.94
C ARG A 104 17.90 2.52 -9.75
N ALA A 105 18.61 1.39 -9.90
CA ALA A 105 18.83 0.47 -8.78
C ALA A 105 19.59 1.14 -7.63
N SER A 106 20.63 1.93 -7.93
CA SER A 106 21.37 2.69 -6.92
C SER A 106 20.50 3.75 -6.24
N GLN A 107 19.65 4.46 -6.99
CA GLN A 107 18.69 5.41 -6.44
C GLN A 107 17.74 4.72 -5.46
N LEU A 108 17.14 3.59 -5.85
CA LEU A 108 16.27 2.80 -4.97
C LEU A 108 17.00 2.26 -3.74
N GLU A 109 18.26 1.82 -3.86
CA GLU A 109 19.08 1.38 -2.72
C GLU A 109 19.35 2.52 -1.72
N THR A 110 19.64 3.72 -2.22
CA THR A 110 19.82 4.89 -1.36
C THR A 110 18.51 5.31 -0.68
N GLU A 111 17.37 5.22 -1.37
CA GLU A 111 16.06 5.46 -0.77
C GLU A 111 15.73 4.42 0.31
N VAL A 112 15.98 3.13 0.06
CA VAL A 112 15.82 2.06 1.06
C VAL A 112 16.66 2.35 2.30
N THR A 113 17.94 2.71 2.12
CA THR A 113 18.84 3.03 3.24
C THR A 113 18.36 4.25 4.02
N SER A 114 17.85 5.27 3.33
CA SER A 114 17.28 6.47 3.94
C SER A 114 15.99 6.19 4.72
N LEU A 115 15.10 5.36 4.17
CA LEU A 115 13.86 4.93 4.82
C LEU A 115 14.15 4.08 6.07
N ASP A 116 15.11 3.17 5.99
CA ASP A 116 15.52 2.31 7.10
C ASP A 116 16.06 3.13 8.28
N ARG A 117 16.94 4.11 8.00
CA ARG A 117 17.43 5.06 9.01
C ARG A 117 16.30 5.86 9.66
N ARG A 118 15.34 6.36 8.85
CA ARG A 118 14.18 7.10 9.37
C ARG A 118 13.27 6.22 10.22
N LEU A 119 13.10 4.95 9.86
CA LEU A 119 12.32 4.00 10.63
C LEU A 119 12.96 3.72 12.00
N ILE A 120 14.28 3.59 12.06
CA ILE A 120 15.04 3.47 13.31
C ILE A 120 14.83 4.71 14.19
N LEU A 121 14.93 5.91 13.63
CA LEU A 121 14.70 7.13 14.41
C LEU A 121 13.25 7.23 14.92
N ALA A 122 12.28 6.77 14.13
CA ALA A 122 10.87 6.77 14.51
C ALA A 122 10.51 5.70 15.56
N SER A 123 11.42 4.76 15.90
CA SER A 123 11.16 3.76 16.95
C SER A 123 11.11 4.38 18.35
N GLY A 124 11.75 5.53 18.55
CA GLY A 124 11.71 6.27 19.82
C GLY A 124 10.48 7.17 20.01
N LEU A 125 9.58 7.26 19.03
CA LEU A 125 8.39 8.11 19.12
C LEU A 125 7.22 7.34 19.71
N GLU A 126 6.64 7.86 20.78
CA GLU A 126 5.51 7.21 21.44
C GLU A 126 4.15 7.75 20.96
N GLY A 127 3.07 7.06 21.33
CA GLY A 127 1.70 7.46 21.00
C GLY A 127 1.28 7.25 19.54
N ILE A 128 0.12 7.82 19.21
CA ILE A 128 -0.56 7.63 17.92
C ILE A 128 0.26 8.23 16.77
N GLU A 129 0.90 9.38 16.97
CA GLU A 129 1.74 10.02 15.96
C GLU A 129 2.98 9.17 15.64
N GLY A 130 3.65 8.63 16.67
CA GLY A 130 4.76 7.70 16.50
C GLY A 130 4.34 6.43 15.75
N PHE A 131 3.16 5.88 16.06
CA PHE A 131 2.59 4.74 15.32
C PHE A 131 2.38 5.09 13.84
N ARG A 132 1.68 6.19 13.53
CA ARG A 132 1.39 6.61 12.15
C ARG A 132 2.66 6.84 11.34
N GLN A 133 3.68 7.44 11.94
CA GLN A 133 4.96 7.66 11.28
C GLN A 133 5.67 6.33 10.97
N ARG A 134 5.74 5.41 11.93
CA ARG A 134 6.32 4.07 11.71
C ARG A 134 5.55 3.29 10.66
N TRP A 135 4.22 3.30 10.72
CA TRP A 135 3.34 2.64 9.77
C TRP A 135 3.59 3.14 8.33
N SER A 136 3.63 4.46 8.15
CA SER A 136 3.95 5.12 6.88
C SER A 136 5.35 4.71 6.37
N LEU A 137 6.37 4.82 7.22
CA LEU A 137 7.75 4.48 6.86
C LEU A 137 7.92 3.01 6.51
N HIS A 138 7.29 2.11 7.27
CA HIS A 138 7.36 0.68 7.05
C HIS A 138 6.72 0.28 5.72
N GLY A 139 5.56 0.84 5.38
CA GLY A 139 4.92 0.62 4.08
C GLY A 139 5.82 1.06 2.93
N ARG A 140 6.32 2.30 2.99
CA ARG A 140 7.23 2.84 1.97
C ARG A 140 8.50 2.00 1.81
N LEU A 141 9.10 1.58 2.92
CA LEU A 141 10.30 0.74 2.92
C LEU A 141 10.02 -0.60 2.24
N THR A 142 8.89 -1.22 2.57
CA THR A 142 8.46 -2.51 2.00
C THR A 142 8.23 -2.38 0.50
N ASP A 143 7.47 -1.39 0.05
CA ASP A 143 7.18 -1.16 -1.36
C ASP A 143 8.45 -0.83 -2.16
N THR A 144 9.35 -0.01 -1.60
CA THR A 144 10.62 0.35 -2.26
C THR A 144 11.56 -0.85 -2.39
N LYS A 145 11.66 -1.70 -1.35
CA LYS A 145 12.42 -2.95 -1.42
C LYS A 145 11.87 -3.88 -2.50
N LYS A 146 10.54 -4.05 -2.57
CA LYS A 146 9.89 -4.87 -3.61
C LYS A 146 10.15 -4.33 -5.02
N ARG A 147 10.08 -3.01 -5.22
CA ARG A 147 10.43 -2.38 -6.49
C ARG A 147 11.88 -2.64 -6.90
N LEU A 148 12.82 -2.52 -5.96
CA LEU A 148 14.23 -2.83 -6.19
C LEU A 148 14.46 -4.31 -6.57
N GLU A 149 13.79 -5.24 -5.85
CA GLU A 149 13.82 -6.67 -6.16
C GLU A 149 13.31 -6.95 -7.58
N SER A 150 12.16 -6.40 -7.96
CA SER A 150 11.58 -6.57 -9.30
C SER A 150 12.48 -5.99 -10.40
N LEU A 151 13.09 -4.82 -10.18
CA LEU A 151 14.03 -4.23 -11.13
C LEU A 151 15.25 -5.12 -11.33
N LYS A 152 15.87 -5.60 -10.25
CA LYS A 152 17.03 -6.50 -10.30
C LYS A 152 16.70 -7.82 -11.01
N GLN A 153 15.53 -8.39 -10.70
CA GLN A 153 15.05 -9.59 -11.39
C GLN A 153 14.89 -9.36 -12.90
N GLY A 154 14.33 -8.22 -13.30
CA GLY A 154 14.24 -7.84 -14.72
C GLY A 154 15.60 -7.72 -15.40
N MET A 155 16.60 -7.16 -14.70
CA MET A 155 17.97 -7.04 -15.21
C MET A 155 18.67 -8.40 -15.34
N GLU A 156 18.41 -9.32 -14.43
CA GLU A 156 18.95 -10.68 -14.44
C GLU A 156 18.35 -11.52 -15.56
N ASN A 157 17.04 -11.40 -15.81
CA ASN A 157 16.35 -12.12 -16.87
C ASN A 157 16.97 -11.85 -18.26
N ARG A 158 17.53 -10.66 -18.50
CA ARG A 158 18.25 -10.33 -19.75
C ARG A 158 19.51 -11.15 -19.97
N LYS A 159 20.16 -11.61 -18.89
CA LYS A 159 21.41 -12.38 -18.99
C LYS A 159 21.15 -13.85 -19.33
N GLY A 160 19.90 -14.29 -19.22
CA GLY A 160 19.46 -15.64 -19.55
C GLY A 160 18.97 -15.81 -20.99
N GLU A 161 18.85 -14.71 -21.75
CA GLU A 161 18.62 -14.66 -23.20
C GLU A 161 19.94 -14.44 -23.95
#